data_AF-A0A561TS89-F1
#
_entry.id   AF-A0A561TS89-F1
#
_cell.length_a   1.000
_cell.length_b   1.000
_cell.length_c   1.000
_cell.angle_alpha   90.00
_cell.angle_beta   90.00
_cell.angle_gamma   90.00
#
_symmetry.space_group_name_H-M   'P 1'
#
loop_
_entity.id
_entity.type
_entity.pdbx_description
1 polymer ?
#
loop_
_entity_poly.entity_id
_entity_poly.type
_entity_poly.pdbx_seq_one_letter_code
_entity_poly.pdbx_strand_id
1 'polypeptide(L)'
;MLKGIRRASLAGALAGTFGLTLAVLPAPRASAAGEVVQKWLTTSDLSQHLTQQADLGFAASSGSATISVDNSQTFQSIVGFGAAMTDSNSGT
;
A
#
# COMPACT_ATOMS: atom_id res chain seq x y z
N MET A 1 -65.77 51.44 -3.91
CA MET A 1 -64.48 52.07 -3.58
C MET A 1 -63.46 50.94 -3.45
N LEU A 2 -62.29 50.84 -4.06
CA LEU A 2 -61.54 51.56 -5.07
C LEU A 2 -60.55 50.51 -5.62
N LYS A 3 -60.42 50.40 -6.95
CA LYS A 3 -59.51 49.48 -7.65
C LYS A 3 -58.05 49.93 -7.42
N GLY A 4 -57.12 49.00 -7.17
CA GLY A 4 -55.71 49.34 -6.97
C GLY A 4 -54.74 48.24 -7.38
N ILE A 5 -54.50 48.14 -8.68
CA ILE A 5 -53.42 47.34 -9.29
C ILE A 5 -52.08 47.92 -8.88
N ARG A 6 -51.15 47.10 -8.38
CA ARG A 6 -49.72 47.24 -8.67
C ARG A 6 -49.05 45.86 -8.79
N ARG A 7 -48.77 45.48 -10.04
CA ARG A 7 -47.71 44.54 -10.38
C ARG A 7 -46.39 45.30 -10.30
N ALA A 8 -45.43 44.80 -9.53
CA ALA A 8 -44.03 45.17 -9.65
C ALA A 8 -43.19 43.94 -9.30
N SER A 9 -42.55 43.39 -10.31
CA SER A 9 -41.72 42.20 -10.29
C SER A 9 -40.35 42.50 -9.67
N LEU A 10 -39.83 41.60 -8.84
CA LEU A 10 -38.38 41.37 -8.77
C LEU A 10 -38.12 39.87 -8.65
N ALA A 11 -37.32 39.38 -9.59
CA ALA A 11 -36.79 38.04 -9.68
C ALA A 11 -36.09 37.65 -8.38
N GLY A 12 -36.43 36.47 -7.86
CA GLY A 12 -35.78 35.85 -6.70
C GLY A 12 -35.20 34.48 -7.06
N ALA A 13 -33.86 34.43 -7.08
CA ALA A 13 -32.97 33.30 -6.80
C ALA A 13 -33.20 31.97 -7.57
N LEU A 14 -32.34 31.63 -8.53
CA LEU A 14 -31.11 30.83 -8.31
C LEU A 14 -31.39 29.43 -7.74
N ALA A 15 -31.25 28.40 -8.57
CA ALA A 15 -30.14 27.43 -8.47
C ALA A 15 -30.50 26.14 -9.21
N GLY A 16 -30.01 26.03 -10.45
CA GLY A 16 -29.80 24.72 -11.07
C GLY A 16 -28.53 24.10 -10.51
N THR A 17 -28.65 22.96 -9.85
CA THR A 17 -27.53 22.06 -9.54
C THR A 17 -27.99 20.63 -9.74
N PHE A 18 -28.08 20.21 -11.00
CA PHE A 18 -27.92 18.79 -11.37
C PHE A 18 -26.42 18.46 -11.19
N GLY A 19 -26.00 18.39 -9.93
CA GLY A 19 -24.61 18.22 -9.53
C GLY A 19 -24.21 16.75 -9.59
N LEU A 20 -23.47 16.42 -10.65
CA LEU A 20 -22.64 15.23 -10.83
C LEU A 20 -22.22 14.53 -9.52
N THR A 21 -22.94 13.48 -9.12
CA THR A 21 -22.48 12.58 -8.06
C THR A 21 -21.35 11.73 -8.62
N LEU A 22 -20.12 12.17 -8.43
CA LEU A 22 -18.93 11.39 -8.74
C LEU A 22 -18.89 10.20 -7.76
N ALA A 23 -19.21 8.99 -8.24
CA ALA A 23 -19.09 7.78 -7.45
C ALA A 23 -17.60 7.54 -7.14
N VAL A 24 -17.20 7.72 -5.88
CA VAL A 24 -15.87 7.36 -5.40
C VAL A 24 -15.81 5.84 -5.32
N LEU A 25 -15.23 5.21 -6.34
CA LEU A 25 -14.95 3.78 -6.31
C LEU A 25 -13.76 3.53 -5.37
N PRO A 26 -13.89 2.64 -4.37
CA PRO A 26 -12.78 2.32 -3.50
C PRO A 26 -11.66 1.64 -4.32
N ALA A 27 -10.42 2.04 -4.08
CA ALA A 27 -9.27 1.44 -4.74
C ALA A 27 -9.20 -0.08 -4.42
N PRO A 28 -8.79 -0.91 -5.39
CA PRO A 28 -8.62 -2.34 -5.15
C PRO A 28 -7.61 -2.56 -4.03
N ARG A 29 -8.00 -3.36 -3.04
CA ARG A 29 -7.12 -3.76 -1.93
C ARG A 29 -6.21 -4.89 -2.39
N ALA A 30 -4.97 -4.92 -1.88
CA ALA A 30 -4.08 -6.05 -2.11
C ALA A 30 -4.69 -7.33 -1.55
N SER A 31 -4.54 -8.45 -2.26
CA SER A 31 -5.15 -9.74 -1.87
C SER A 31 -4.71 -10.24 -0.49
N ALA A 32 -3.53 -9.81 -0.02
CA ALA A 32 -2.95 -10.17 1.27
C ALA A 32 -2.88 -8.99 2.26
N ALA A 33 -3.76 -7.99 2.14
CA ALA A 33 -3.72 -6.76 2.95
C ALA A 33 -3.77 -6.96 4.49
N GLY A 34 -4.08 -8.16 4.99
CA GLY A 34 -4.03 -8.52 6.41
C GLY A 34 -2.76 -9.24 6.86
N GLU A 35 -1.84 -9.54 5.94
CA GLU A 35 -0.57 -10.19 6.22
C GLU A 35 0.55 -9.16 6.37
N VAL A 36 1.55 -9.50 7.18
CA VAL A 36 2.74 -8.69 7.43
C VAL A 36 3.98 -9.35 6.82
N VAL A 37 4.83 -8.54 6.21
CA VAL A 37 6.12 -8.96 5.66
C VAL A 37 7.22 -8.50 6.60
N GLN A 38 7.92 -9.47 7.19
CA GLN A 38 9.08 -9.23 8.03
C GLN A 38 10.33 -9.03 7.17
N LYS A 39 11.22 -8.14 7.61
CA LYS A 39 12.43 -7.77 6.86
C LYS A 39 13.63 -7.68 7.79
N TRP A 40 14.74 -8.25 7.35
CA TRP A 40 16.04 -8.15 8.01
C TRP A 40 17.05 -7.48 7.07
N LEU A 41 17.90 -6.61 7.62
CA LEU A 41 18.88 -5.84 6.86
C LEU A 41 20.28 -6.01 7.42
N THR A 42 21.23 -6.30 6.54
CA THR A 42 22.66 -6.17 6.76
C THR A 42 23.20 -5.24 5.68
N THR A 43 23.93 -4.19 6.07
CA THR A 43 24.61 -3.29 5.15
C THR A 43 26.10 -3.63 5.09
N SER A 44 26.77 -3.28 3.98
CA SER A 44 28.19 -3.59 3.79
C SER A 44 29.10 -2.86 4.78
N ASP A 45 28.67 -1.70 5.27
CA ASP A 45 29.35 -0.94 6.32
C ASP A 45 28.99 -1.41 7.75
N LEU A 46 28.14 -2.44 7.87
CA LEU A 46 27.64 -3.00 9.12
C LEU A 46 26.89 -2.01 10.02
N SER A 47 26.46 -0.86 9.50
CA SER A 47 25.57 0.05 10.24
C SER A 47 24.23 -0.61 10.57
N GLN A 48 23.82 -1.60 9.78
CA GLN A 48 22.80 -2.59 10.12
C GLN A 48 23.42 -3.97 10.00
N HIS A 49 23.19 -4.85 10.99
CA HIS A 49 23.79 -6.18 11.03
C HIS A 49 22.75 -7.17 11.56
N LEU A 50 22.13 -7.90 10.62
CA LEU A 50 20.98 -8.77 10.87
C LEU A 50 19.87 -8.04 11.65
N THR A 51 19.67 -6.76 11.35
CA THR A 51 18.74 -5.90 12.09
C THR A 51 17.32 -6.09 11.56
N GLN A 52 16.39 -6.50 12.42
CA GLN A 52 14.97 -6.52 12.09
C GLN A 52 14.48 -5.09 11.80
N GLN A 53 13.78 -4.93 10.69
CA GLN A 53 13.21 -3.67 10.24
C GLN A 53 11.72 -3.62 10.59
N ALA A 54 11.12 -2.44 10.46
CA ALA A 54 9.67 -2.32 10.56
C ALA A 54 8.99 -3.23 9.53
N ASP A 55 7.98 -3.97 9.99
CA ASP A 55 7.17 -4.85 9.15
C ASP A 55 6.43 -4.04 8.08
N LEU A 56 6.25 -4.65 6.91
CA LEU A 56 5.51 -4.05 5.81
C LEU A 56 4.13 -4.70 5.68
N GLY A 57 3.10 -3.89 5.44
CA GLY A 57 1.79 -4.38 5.04
C GLY A 57 1.65 -4.43 3.51
N PHE A 58 0.86 -5.36 3.00
CA PHE A 58 0.53 -5.37 1.58
C PHE A 58 -0.38 -4.20 1.21
N ALA A 59 0.01 -3.46 0.18
CA ALA A 59 -0.75 -2.33 -0.36
C ALA A 59 -0.69 -2.31 -1.88
N ALA A 60 -1.70 -1.69 -2.51
CA ALA A 60 -1.59 -1.33 -3.92
C ALA A 60 -0.44 -0.32 -4.08
N SER A 61 0.55 -0.64 -4.89
CA SER A 61 1.75 0.19 -5.09
C SER A 61 2.07 0.32 -6.57
N SER A 62 2.52 1.51 -6.97
CA SER A 62 2.99 1.82 -8.32
C SER A 62 4.50 2.10 -8.31
N GLY A 63 5.26 1.31 -7.54
CA GLY A 63 6.72 1.43 -7.45
C GLY A 63 7.40 1.34 -8.82
N SER A 64 8.60 1.92 -8.91
CA SER A 64 9.37 2.00 -10.18
C SER A 64 9.83 0.65 -10.73
N ALA A 65 9.89 -0.38 -9.88
CA ALA A 65 10.21 -1.75 -10.25
C ALA A 65 9.32 -2.73 -9.49
N THR A 66 8.88 -3.78 -10.18
CA THR A 66 8.07 -4.86 -9.60
C THR A 66 8.78 -6.19 -9.83
N ILE A 67 9.02 -6.92 -8.74
CA ILE A 67 9.49 -8.31 -8.78
C ILE A 67 8.27 -9.19 -8.54
N SER A 68 7.99 -10.11 -9.46
CA SER A 68 6.87 -11.05 -9.36
C SER A 68 7.40 -12.46 -9.05
N VAL A 69 6.72 -13.16 -8.16
CA VAL A 69 6.97 -14.58 -7.87
C VAL A 69 5.96 -15.40 -8.68
N ASP A 70 6.45 -16.33 -9.50
CA ASP A 70 5.61 -17.32 -10.18
C ASP A 70 5.68 -18.66 -9.43
N ASN A 71 4.64 -18.97 -8.69
CA ASN A 71 4.55 -20.20 -7.90
C ASN A 71 4.35 -21.48 -8.75
N SER A 72 4.15 -21.36 -10.07
CA SER A 72 4.07 -22.52 -10.98
C SER A 72 5.45 -22.99 -11.47
N GLN A 73 6.48 -22.14 -11.32
CA GLN A 73 7.83 -22.45 -11.72
C GLN A 73 8.66 -22.94 -10.53
N THR A 74 9.03 -24.22 -10.55
CA THR A 74 9.84 -24.85 -9.48
C THR A 74 11.25 -25.16 -9.94
N PHE A 75 12.21 -25.00 -9.03
CA PHE A 75 13.63 -25.31 -9.23
C PHE A 75 14.11 -26.34 -8.18
N GLN A 76 15.40 -26.33 -7.85
CA GLN A 76 15.97 -27.23 -6.84
C GLN A 76 15.35 -27.03 -5.46
N SER A 77 15.20 -28.13 -4.72
CA SER A 77 14.89 -28.07 -3.29
C SER A 77 16.14 -27.72 -2.49
N ILE A 78 15.95 -27.01 -1.38
CA ILE A 78 17.03 -26.60 -0.48
C ILE A 78 17.06 -27.55 0.71
N VAL A 79 18.21 -28.19 0.95
CA VAL A 79 18.41 -29.06 2.13
C VAL A 79 18.61 -28.20 3.39
N GLY A 80 19.42 -27.15 3.31
CA GLY A 80 19.68 -26.24 4.42
C GLY A 80 20.94 -25.40 4.22
N PHE A 81 21.26 -24.61 5.24
CA PHE A 81 22.46 -23.77 5.34
C PHE A 81 23.17 -24.08 6.66
N GLY A 82 24.49 -23.90 6.72
CA GLY A 82 25.25 -24.17 7.94
C GLY A 82 26.67 -23.63 7.89
N ALA A 83 27.43 -23.91 8.93
CA ALA A 83 28.85 -23.60 9.05
C ALA A 83 29.61 -24.85 9.50
N ALA A 84 30.90 -24.92 9.19
CA ALA A 84 31.76 -25.99 9.66
C ALA A 84 32.21 -25.72 11.11
N MET A 85 32.10 -26.71 11.98
CA MET A 85 32.80 -26.72 13.26
C MET A 85 34.09 -27.53 13.07
N THR A 86 35.23 -26.86 13.16
CA THR A 86 36.56 -27.49 13.08
C THR A 86 37.26 -27.41 14.45
N ASP A 87 38.31 -28.19 14.64
CA ASP A 87 39.13 -28.23 15.85
C ASP A 87 39.67 -26.85 16.27
N SER A 88 39.98 -25.97 15.30
CA SER A 88 40.36 -24.56 15.55
C SER A 88 39.25 -23.67 16.12
N ASN A 89 37.98 -24.10 16.07
CA ASN A 89 36.82 -23.37 16.62
C ASN A 89 36.66 -23.57 18.14
N SER A 90 37.51 -24.40 18.76
CA SER A 90 37.55 -24.66 20.20
C SER A 90 38.59 -23.75 20.87
N GLY A 91 38.46 -22.44 20.71
CA GLY A 91 39.35 -21.47 21.34
C GLY A 91 39.01 -21.26 22.82
N THR A 92 39.98 -21.57 23.68
CA THR A 92 40.17 -21.09 25.07
C THR A 92 39.85 -19.62 25.29
#